data_AF-A0A6C0HIE4-F1
#
_entry.id   AF-A0A6C0HIE4-F1
#
_cell.length_a   1.000
_cell.length_b   1.000
_cell.length_c   1.000
_cell.angle_alpha   90.00
_cell.angle_beta   90.00
_cell.angle_gamma   90.00
#
_symmetry.space_group_name_H-M   'P 1'
#
loop_
_entity.id
_entity.type
_entity.pdbx_description
1 polymer ?
#
loop_
_entity_poly.entity_id
_entity_poly.type
_entity_poly.pdbx_seq_one_letter_code
_entity_poly.pdbx_strand_id
1 'polypeptide(L)'
;MSTPITEEPVPIPIPETEKEGTLKDLLRKTMEEKIKITPLLQLMVLELTTIKMDTLEKIEALLMKILEDKKLDAKDVPTLIVLFVELNDVYATLKIKNITPTDCATVIKIIAAAMYDLKFREKMTEKERDAILEGFNLIIDTVVTLVDLKTVVAPKMSCFPFVCGK
;
A
#
# COMPACT_ATOMS: atom_id res chain seq x y z
N MET A 1 46.57 28.55 39.34
CA MET A 1 46.52 27.33 38.52
C MET A 1 45.14 26.73 38.73
N SER A 2 44.22 26.99 37.79
CA SER A 2 42.83 26.52 37.88
C SER A 2 42.69 25.30 36.97
N THR A 3 42.32 24.16 37.54
CA THR A 3 42.00 22.96 36.78
C THR A 3 40.65 23.15 36.07
N PRO A 4 40.50 22.74 34.80
CA PRO A 4 39.20 22.74 34.15
C PRO A 4 38.38 21.56 34.66
N ILE A 5 37.15 21.86 35.04
CA ILE A 5 36.12 20.89 35.41
C ILE A 5 35.69 20.21 34.11
N THR A 6 35.98 18.92 33.98
CA THR A 6 35.41 18.09 32.91
C THR A 6 33.97 17.78 33.30
N GLU A 7 33.02 18.52 32.72
CA GLU A 7 31.61 18.19 32.82
C GLU A 7 31.36 16.91 32.02
N GLU A 8 30.88 15.86 32.71
CA GLU A 8 30.39 14.64 32.08
C GLU A 8 29.15 14.98 31.23
N PRO A 9 29.02 14.43 30.00
CA PRO A 9 27.85 14.69 29.18
C PRO A 9 26.60 14.06 29.80
N VAL A 10 25.61 14.90 30.08
CA VAL A 10 24.26 14.52 30.52
C VAL A 10 23.66 13.53 29.52
N PRO A 11 23.13 12.37 29.95
CA PRO A 11 22.49 11.43 29.05
C PRO A 11 21.25 12.07 28.41
N ILE A 12 21.28 12.20 27.08
CA ILE A 12 20.10 12.58 26.30
C ILE A 12 19.07 11.45 26.45
N PRO A 13 17.79 11.74 26.79
CA PRO A 13 16.75 10.73 26.82
C PRO A 13 16.62 10.14 25.41
N ILE A 14 16.94 8.85 25.28
CA ILE A 14 16.64 8.06 24.09
C ILE A 14 15.11 8.04 23.99
N PRO A 15 14.48 8.55 22.90
CA PRO A 15 13.04 8.53 22.79
C PRO A 15 12.55 7.08 22.89
N GLU A 16 11.60 6.90 23.80
CA GLU A 16 11.00 5.63 24.17
C GLU A 16 10.58 4.86 22.92
N THR A 17 11.01 3.61 22.85
CA THR A 17 10.57 2.62 21.86
C THR A 17 9.04 2.55 21.86
N GLU A 18 8.40 3.22 20.90
CA GLU A 18 6.98 3.11 20.63
C GLU A 18 6.64 1.63 20.39
N LYS A 19 5.74 1.09 21.21
CA LYS A 19 5.22 -0.28 21.07
C LYS A 19 4.71 -0.47 19.64
N GLU A 20 5.23 -1.49 18.95
CA GLU A 20 4.76 -1.92 17.63
C GLU A 20 3.23 -2.12 17.67
N GLY A 21 2.50 -1.17 17.09
CA GLY A 21 1.05 -1.22 16.95
C GLY A 21 0.61 -2.17 15.84
N THR A 22 -0.68 -2.49 15.79
CA THR A 22 -1.26 -3.23 14.65
C THR A 22 -1.18 -2.40 13.37
N LEU A 23 -1.33 -3.02 12.19
CA LEU A 23 -1.39 -2.27 10.92
C LEU A 23 -2.45 -1.16 10.95
N LYS A 24 -3.58 -1.39 11.64
CA LYS A 24 -4.62 -0.37 11.82
C LYS A 24 -4.14 0.85 12.57
N ASP A 25 -3.34 0.65 13.62
CA ASP A 25 -2.81 1.73 14.45
C ASP A 25 -1.82 2.56 13.63
N LEU A 26 -0.99 1.88 12.83
CA LEU A 26 -0.03 2.53 11.97
C LEU A 26 -0.72 3.33 10.85
N LEU A 27 -1.71 2.76 10.17
CA LEU A 27 -2.50 3.46 9.15
C LEU A 27 -3.22 4.69 9.74
N ARG A 28 -3.73 4.60 10.97
CA ARG A 28 -4.35 5.75 11.66
C ARG A 28 -3.32 6.86 11.91
N LYS A 29 -2.16 6.51 12.46
CA LYS A 29 -1.05 7.45 12.70
C LYS A 29 -0.60 8.14 11.41
N THR A 30 -0.44 7.37 10.34
CA THR A 30 -0.09 7.87 8.99
C THR A 30 -1.10 8.92 8.49
N MET A 31 -2.38 8.81 8.82
CA MET A 31 -3.38 9.81 8.45
C MET A 31 -3.36 11.06 9.34
N GLU A 32 -2.96 10.92 10.61
CA GLU A 32 -2.80 12.04 11.54
C GLU A 32 -1.59 12.92 11.20
N GLU A 33 -0.55 12.35 10.62
CA GLU A 33 0.70 13.03 10.21
C GLU A 33 0.56 13.95 8.97
N LYS A 34 -0.68 14.24 8.52
CA LYS A 34 -1.00 15.18 7.42
C LYS A 34 -0.23 14.90 6.13
N ILE A 35 -0.23 13.65 5.68
CA ILE A 35 0.23 13.33 4.32
C ILE A 35 -0.62 14.10 3.31
N LYS A 36 0.04 14.68 2.29
CA LYS A 36 -0.62 15.35 1.17
C LYS A 36 -1.28 14.32 0.25
N ILE A 37 -2.46 13.85 0.64
CA ILE A 37 -3.34 13.00 -0.18
C ILE A 37 -4.72 13.65 -0.30
N THR A 38 -5.49 13.19 -1.28
CA THR A 38 -6.85 13.68 -1.50
C THR A 38 -7.77 13.27 -0.35
N PRO A 39 -8.87 14.00 -0.08
CA PRO A 39 -9.84 13.62 0.95
C PRO A 39 -10.45 12.23 0.72
N LEU A 40 -10.59 11.81 -0.54
CA LEU A 40 -11.06 10.47 -0.89
C LEU A 40 -10.08 9.40 -0.42
N LEU A 41 -8.79 9.58 -0.68
CA LEU A 41 -7.74 8.66 -0.24
C LEU A 41 -7.67 8.58 1.30
N GLN A 42 -7.83 9.71 1.98
CA GLN A 42 -7.89 9.73 3.45
C GLN A 42 -9.06 8.89 3.97
N LEU A 43 -10.25 9.07 3.40
CA LEU A 43 -11.42 8.26 3.75
C LEU A 43 -11.17 6.78 3.48
N MET A 44 -10.62 6.43 2.32
CA MET A 44 -10.33 5.05 1.94
C MET A 44 -9.37 4.38 2.92
N VAL A 45 -8.31 5.06 3.37
CA VAL A 45 -7.37 4.50 4.35
C VAL A 45 -8.00 4.40 5.74
N LEU A 46 -8.77 5.42 6.16
CA LEU A 46 -9.45 5.40 7.46
C LEU A 46 -10.46 4.26 7.57
N GLU A 47 -11.23 4.00 6.52
CA GLU A 47 -12.21 2.89 6.52
C GLU A 47 -11.54 1.51 6.58
N LEU A 48 -10.31 1.35 6.09
CA LEU A 48 -9.56 0.10 6.32
C LEU A 48 -9.23 -0.14 7.80
N THR A 49 -9.25 0.91 8.64
CA THR A 49 -9.09 0.74 10.09
C THR A 49 -10.39 0.28 10.76
N THR A 50 -11.55 0.45 10.11
CA THR A 50 -12.88 0.14 10.65
C THR A 50 -13.40 -1.25 10.28
N ILE A 51 -12.85 -1.88 9.22
CA ILE A 51 -13.25 -3.23 8.78
C ILE A 51 -12.88 -4.33 9.78
N LYS A 52 -13.45 -5.53 9.59
CA LYS A 52 -13.10 -6.73 10.35
C LYS A 52 -11.61 -7.08 10.19
N MET A 53 -10.97 -7.53 11.27
CA MET A 53 -9.55 -7.92 11.26
C MET A 53 -9.26 -8.98 10.21
N ASP A 54 -10.08 -10.03 10.10
CA ASP A 54 -9.89 -11.11 9.12
C ASP A 54 -9.78 -10.61 7.67
N THR A 55 -10.50 -9.54 7.32
CA THR A 55 -10.43 -8.95 5.98
C THR A 55 -9.11 -8.20 5.78
N LEU A 56 -8.67 -7.46 6.79
CA LEU A 56 -7.38 -6.76 6.75
C LEU A 56 -6.21 -7.75 6.74
N GLU A 57 -6.31 -8.84 7.50
CA GLU A 57 -5.30 -9.90 7.53
C GLU A 57 -5.12 -10.59 6.17
N LYS A 58 -6.18 -10.71 5.36
CA LYS A 58 -6.06 -11.20 3.97
C LYS A 58 -5.24 -10.26 3.10
N ILE A 59 -5.50 -8.95 3.19
CA ILE A 59 -4.75 -7.91 2.48
C ILE A 59 -3.28 -7.96 2.92
N GLU A 60 -3.04 -8.06 4.22
CA GLU A 60 -1.70 -8.23 4.78
C GLU A 60 -1.01 -9.49 4.29
N ALA A 61 -1.70 -10.62 4.23
CA ALA A 61 -1.11 -11.88 3.79
C ALA A 61 -0.72 -11.82 2.31
N LEU A 62 -1.52 -11.18 1.46
CA LEU A 62 -1.21 -10.96 0.05
C LEU A 62 0.01 -10.04 -0.10
N LEU A 63 0.06 -8.93 0.65
CA LEU A 63 1.20 -8.02 0.63
C LEU A 63 2.47 -8.68 1.18
N MET A 64 2.38 -9.43 2.28
CA MET A 64 3.53 -10.15 2.85
C MET A 64 4.18 -11.05 1.80
N LYS A 65 3.40 -11.83 1.04
CA LYS A 65 3.93 -12.70 -0.03
C LYS A 65 4.72 -11.92 -1.08
N ILE A 66 4.25 -10.71 -1.40
CA ILE A 66 4.89 -9.84 -2.39
C ILE A 66 6.17 -9.19 -1.81
N LEU A 67 6.15 -8.82 -0.54
CA LEU A 67 7.24 -8.07 0.10
C LEU A 67 8.36 -8.96 0.69
N GLU A 68 8.05 -10.23 1.00
CA GLU A 68 8.96 -11.17 1.68
C GLU A 68 10.16 -11.55 0.83
N ASP A 69 9.98 -11.70 -0.49
CA ASP A 69 11.04 -12.09 -1.41
C ASP A 69 12.05 -10.95 -1.67
N LYS A 70 11.80 -9.74 -1.14
CA LYS A 70 12.60 -8.50 -1.30
C LYS A 70 12.95 -8.16 -2.75
N LYS A 71 12.30 -8.82 -3.70
CA LYS A 71 12.50 -8.71 -5.13
C LYS A 71 11.12 -8.74 -5.74
N LEU A 72 10.74 -7.60 -6.29
CA LEU A 72 9.52 -7.51 -7.03
C LEU A 72 9.78 -7.86 -8.48
N ASP A 73 9.13 -8.90 -8.97
CA ASP A 73 9.25 -9.35 -10.36
C ASP A 73 7.89 -9.59 -11.02
N ALA A 74 7.90 -9.95 -12.30
CA ALA A 74 6.67 -10.15 -13.08
C ALA A 74 5.76 -11.26 -12.54
N LYS A 75 6.28 -12.15 -11.68
CA LYS A 75 5.49 -13.21 -11.02
C LYS A 75 4.62 -12.68 -9.90
N ASP A 76 4.89 -11.47 -9.39
CA ASP A 76 4.07 -10.83 -8.36
C ASP A 76 2.84 -10.14 -8.94
N VAL A 77 2.84 -9.87 -10.26
CA VAL A 77 1.74 -9.19 -10.96
C VAL A 77 0.38 -9.89 -10.75
N PRO A 78 0.25 -11.23 -10.88
CA PRO A 78 -1.01 -11.91 -10.56
C PRO A 78 -1.48 -11.68 -9.12
N THR A 79 -0.56 -11.73 -8.14
CA THR A 79 -0.89 -11.50 -6.72
C THR A 79 -1.32 -10.06 -6.48
N LEU A 80 -0.68 -9.09 -7.13
CA LEU A 80 -1.09 -7.69 -7.12
C LEU A 80 -2.49 -7.52 -7.72
N ILE A 81 -2.81 -8.15 -8.85
CA ILE A 81 -4.15 -8.09 -9.44
C ILE A 81 -5.20 -8.62 -8.45
N VAL A 82 -4.93 -9.74 -7.77
CA VAL A 82 -5.82 -10.26 -6.72
C VAL A 82 -5.97 -9.25 -5.58
N LEU A 83 -4.89 -8.62 -5.14
CA LEU A 83 -4.92 -7.58 -4.11
C LEU A 83 -5.80 -6.38 -4.52
N PHE A 84 -5.71 -5.94 -5.78
CA PHE A 84 -6.58 -4.89 -6.32
C PHE A 84 -8.06 -5.26 -6.29
N VAL A 85 -8.39 -6.51 -6.65
CA VAL A 85 -9.77 -7.02 -6.63
C VAL A 85 -10.31 -7.06 -5.21
N GLU A 86 -9.57 -7.66 -4.28
CA GLU A 86 -9.96 -7.73 -2.86
C GLU A 86 -10.19 -6.34 -2.27
N LEU A 87 -9.28 -5.40 -2.54
CA LEU A 87 -9.40 -4.04 -2.04
C LEU A 87 -10.62 -3.32 -2.64
N ASN A 88 -10.88 -3.51 -3.93
CA ASN A 88 -12.05 -2.95 -4.59
C ASN A 88 -13.36 -3.53 -4.01
N ASP A 89 -13.41 -4.83 -3.72
CA ASP A 89 -14.57 -5.49 -3.12
C ASP A 89 -14.83 -5.01 -1.68
N VAL A 90 -13.77 -4.77 -0.91
CA VAL A 90 -13.86 -4.14 0.41
C VAL A 90 -14.51 -2.77 0.30
N TYR A 91 -14.06 -1.93 -0.64
CA TYR A 91 -14.62 -0.59 -0.80
C TYR A 91 -16.04 -0.58 -1.38
N ALA A 92 -16.36 -1.54 -2.25
CA ALA A 92 -17.73 -1.74 -2.71
C ALA A 92 -18.67 -2.07 -1.53
N THR A 93 -18.21 -2.90 -0.59
CA THR A 93 -18.95 -3.24 0.64
C THR A 93 -19.13 -2.02 1.55
N LEU A 94 -18.10 -1.17 1.64
CA LEU A 94 -18.13 0.09 2.38
C LEU A 94 -18.91 1.20 1.65
N LYS A 95 -19.46 0.92 0.46
CA LYS A 95 -20.22 1.86 -0.38
C LYS A 95 -19.46 3.13 -0.76
N ILE A 96 -18.13 3.07 -0.78
CA ILE A 96 -17.29 4.14 -1.34
C ILE A 96 -17.40 4.06 -2.86
N LYS A 97 -17.76 5.18 -3.50
CA LYS A 97 -18.02 5.25 -4.95
C LYS A 97 -16.94 6.07 -5.65
N ASN A 98 -16.90 5.94 -6.98
CA ASN A 98 -16.00 6.69 -7.87
C ASN A 98 -14.51 6.43 -7.61
N ILE A 99 -14.19 5.19 -7.22
CA ILE A 99 -12.82 4.76 -7.01
C ILE A 99 -12.21 4.45 -8.37
N THR A 100 -11.06 5.07 -8.66
CA THR A 100 -10.26 4.75 -9.84
C THR A 100 -9.21 3.69 -9.51
N PRO A 101 -8.67 2.96 -10.50
CA PRO A 101 -7.52 2.08 -10.29
C PRO A 101 -6.34 2.80 -9.63
N THR A 102 -6.11 4.07 -9.98
CA THR A 102 -5.09 4.92 -9.38
C THR A 102 -5.31 5.17 -7.88
N ASP A 103 -6.57 5.30 -7.45
CA ASP A 103 -6.89 5.47 -6.03
C ASP A 103 -6.57 4.20 -5.24
N CYS A 104 -6.99 3.03 -5.74
CA CYS A 104 -6.65 1.73 -5.16
C CYS A 104 -5.14 1.53 -5.10
N ALA A 105 -4.43 1.86 -6.18
CA ALA A 105 -2.97 1.79 -6.24
C ALA A 105 -2.31 2.63 -5.15
N THR A 106 -2.77 3.86 -4.97
CA THR A 106 -2.24 4.77 -3.95
C THR A 106 -2.46 4.22 -2.55
N VAL A 107 -3.65 3.67 -2.28
CA VAL A 107 -3.93 3.01 -1.00
C VAL A 107 -3.01 1.80 -0.78
N ILE A 108 -2.83 0.93 -1.78
CA ILE A 108 -1.95 -0.24 -1.67
C ILE A 108 -0.52 0.19 -1.33
N LYS A 109 -0.01 1.27 -1.97
CA LYS A 109 1.32 1.83 -1.67
C LYS A 109 1.42 2.31 -0.23
N ILE A 110 0.39 2.98 0.30
CA ILE A 110 0.33 3.42 1.70
C ILE A 110 0.36 2.22 2.65
N ILE A 111 -0.46 1.18 2.39
CA ILE A 111 -0.48 -0.02 3.20
C ILE A 111 0.87 -0.74 3.17
N ALA A 112 1.50 -0.85 1.99
CA ALA A 112 2.80 -1.49 1.85
C ALA A 112 3.90 -0.74 2.62
N ALA A 113 3.91 0.60 2.56
CA ALA A 113 4.84 1.41 3.36
C ALA A 113 4.64 1.19 4.86
N ALA A 114 3.39 1.21 5.32
CA ALA A 114 3.05 0.94 6.72
C ALA A 114 3.48 -0.49 7.13
N MET A 115 3.20 -1.50 6.30
CA MET A 115 3.63 -2.87 6.57
C MET A 115 5.15 -3.02 6.60
N TYR A 116 5.87 -2.29 5.75
CA TYR A 116 7.33 -2.28 5.76
C TYR A 116 7.88 -1.74 7.06
N ASP A 117 7.35 -0.60 7.51
CA ASP A 117 7.75 0.04 8.75
C ASP A 117 7.39 -0.83 9.97
N LEU A 118 6.32 -1.63 9.88
CA LEU A 118 5.91 -2.54 10.95
C LEU A 118 6.73 -3.85 10.99
N LYS A 119 6.98 -4.50 9.86
CA LYS A 119 7.48 -5.89 9.83
C LYS A 119 8.96 -6.04 9.47
N PHE A 120 9.56 -4.98 8.95
CA PHE A 120 10.90 -5.04 8.36
C PHE A 120 11.82 -3.87 8.72
N ARG A 121 11.36 -2.87 9.49
CA ARG A 121 12.17 -1.70 9.87
C ARG A 121 13.50 -2.06 10.52
N GLU A 122 13.55 -3.12 11.33
CA GLU A 122 14.78 -3.56 11.99
C GLU A 122 15.66 -4.47 11.11
N LYS A 123 15.17 -4.91 9.96
CA LYS A 123 15.81 -5.93 9.11
C LYS A 123 16.57 -5.36 7.92
N MET A 124 16.54 -4.05 7.71
CA MET A 124 17.15 -3.38 6.56
C MET A 124 17.40 -1.91 6.83
N THR A 125 18.28 -1.32 6.03
CA THR A 125 18.56 0.12 6.06
C THR A 125 17.45 0.92 5.39
N GLU A 126 17.33 2.21 5.72
CA GLU A 126 16.37 3.12 5.06
C GLU A 126 16.55 3.16 3.54
N LYS A 127 17.81 3.10 3.06
CA LYS A 127 18.11 3.06 1.62
C LYS A 127 17.56 1.81 0.93
N GLU A 128 17.67 0.65 1.57
CA GLU A 128 17.13 -0.61 1.04
C GLU A 128 15.60 -0.60 1.05
N ARG A 129 15.00 -0.09 2.14
CA ARG A 129 13.54 0.13 2.23
C ARG A 129 13.05 0.99 1.06
N ASP A 130 13.68 2.14 0.83
CA ASP A 130 13.25 3.07 -0.19
C ASP A 130 13.39 2.47 -1.60
N ALA A 131 14.49 1.75 -1.87
CA ALA A 131 14.68 1.06 -3.14
C ALA A 131 13.60 -0.02 -3.40
N ILE A 132 13.22 -0.78 -2.38
CA ILE A 132 12.18 -1.81 -2.51
C ILE A 132 10.80 -1.16 -2.70
N LEU A 133 10.48 -0.12 -1.93
CA LEU A 133 9.23 0.63 -2.08
C LEU A 133 9.13 1.32 -3.44
N GLU A 134 10.24 1.81 -3.99
CA GLU A 134 10.29 2.38 -5.34
C GLU A 134 9.99 1.31 -6.40
N GLY A 135 10.62 0.14 -6.29
CA GLY A 135 10.31 -1.02 -7.14
C GLY A 135 8.83 -1.42 -7.04
N PHE A 136 8.28 -1.41 -5.83
CA PHE A 136 6.87 -1.66 -5.56
C PHE A 136 5.93 -0.66 -6.21
N ASN A 137 6.27 0.62 -6.13
CA ASN A 137 5.51 1.66 -6.79
C ASN A 137 5.49 1.47 -8.31
N LEU A 138 6.63 1.14 -8.92
CA LEU A 138 6.75 0.93 -10.36
C LEU A 138 5.90 -0.24 -10.87
N ILE A 139 5.90 -1.37 -10.16
CA ILE A 139 5.09 -2.53 -10.58
C ILE A 139 3.60 -2.22 -10.40
N ILE A 140 3.21 -1.58 -9.30
CA ILE A 140 1.83 -1.15 -9.12
C ILE A 140 1.39 -0.21 -10.24
N ASP A 141 2.21 0.78 -10.60
CA ASP A 141 1.87 1.72 -11.67
C ASP A 141 1.76 1.01 -13.03
N THR A 142 2.56 -0.04 -13.24
CA THR A 142 2.43 -0.92 -14.41
C THR A 142 1.10 -1.67 -14.39
N VAL A 143 0.69 -2.23 -13.26
CA VAL A 143 -0.60 -2.91 -13.10
C VAL A 143 -1.76 -1.96 -13.36
N VAL A 144 -1.72 -0.74 -12.83
CA VAL A 144 -2.72 0.31 -13.09
C VAL A 144 -2.82 0.59 -14.58
N THR A 145 -1.68 0.81 -15.23
CA THR A 145 -1.62 1.06 -16.68
C THR A 145 -2.25 -0.10 -17.46
N LEU A 146 -1.98 -1.35 -17.09
CA LEU A 146 -2.57 -2.53 -17.73
C LEU A 146 -4.09 -2.62 -17.52
N VAL A 147 -4.57 -2.31 -16.32
CA VAL A 147 -6.00 -2.25 -16.00
C VAL A 147 -6.69 -1.15 -16.82
N ASP A 148 -6.10 0.03 -16.90
CA ASP A 148 -6.63 1.15 -17.68
C ASP A 148 -6.63 0.85 -19.19
N LEU A 149 -5.57 0.21 -19.72
CA LEU A 149 -5.53 -0.19 -21.13
C LEU A 149 -6.66 -1.16 -21.50
N LYS A 150 -7.07 -2.05 -20.59
CA LYS A 150 -8.24 -2.93 -20.80
C LYS A 150 -9.54 -2.15 -20.97
N THR A 151 -9.66 -0.97 -20.34
CA THR A 151 -10.84 -0.10 -20.51
C THR A 151 -10.86 0.61 -21.86
N VAL A 152 -9.68 0.87 -22.44
CA VAL A 152 -9.52 1.49 -23.77
C VAL A 152 -9.68 0.45 -24.89
N VAL A 153 -9.16 -0.77 -24.69
CA VAL A 153 -9.25 -1.90 -25.62
C VAL A 153 -10.41 -2.82 -25.22
N ALA A 154 -11.59 -2.24 -24.96
CA ALA A 154 -12.81 -3.04 -24.91
C ALA A 154 -12.98 -3.71 -26.29
N PRO A 155 -13.29 -5.03 -26.35
CA PRO A 155 -13.45 -5.71 -27.63
C PRO A 155 -14.57 -4.99 -28.39
N LYS A 156 -14.26 -4.46 -29.57
CA LYS A 156 -15.29 -4.08 -30.54
C LYS A 156 -16.12 -5.32 -30.82
N MET A 157 -17.23 -5.49 -30.12
CA MET A 157 -18.31 -6.39 -30.53
C MET A 157 -18.90 -5.81 -31.81
N SER A 158 -18.27 -6.11 -32.92
CA SER A 158 -18.81 -5.88 -34.26
C SER A 158 -18.60 -7.15 -35.09
N CYS A 159 -19.25 -8.22 -34.68
CA CYS A 159 -19.72 -9.23 -35.63
C CYS A 159 -21.24 -9.17 -35.58
N PHE A 160 -21.81 -8.28 -36.41
CA PHE A 160 -23.21 -8.38 -36.81
C PHE A 160 -23.46 -9.80 -37.32
N PRO A 161 -24.60 -10.43 -37.00
CA PRO A 161 -24.95 -11.68 -37.64
C PRO A 161 -25.14 -11.36 -39.12
N PHE A 162 -24.27 -11.94 -39.96
CA PHE A 162 -24.53 -12.07 -41.38
C PHE A 162 -25.91 -12.70 -41.50
N VAL A 163 -26.88 -11.91 -41.96
CA VAL A 163 -28.14 -12.40 -42.51
C VAL A 163 -27.76 -13.25 -43.71
N CYS A 164 -27.56 -14.54 -43.48
CA CYS A 164 -27.34 -15.53 -44.52
C CYS A 164 -28.73 -15.86 -45.06
N GLY A 165 -29.05 -15.27 -46.21
CA GLY A 165 -30.35 -15.43 -46.86
C GLY A 165 -30.63 -16.87 -47.26
N LYS A 166 -31.89 -17.24 -47.14
CA LYS A 166 -32.61 -18.16 -48.02
C LYS A 166 -34.04 -17.68 -48.15
#